data_AF-A0A7C3YVU8-F1
#
_entry.id   AF-A0A7C3YVU8-F1
#
_cell.length_a   1.000
_cell.length_b   1.000
_cell.length_c   1.000
_cell.angle_alpha   90.00
_cell.angle_beta   90.00
_cell.angle_gamma   90.00
#
_symmetry.space_group_name_H-M   'P 1'
#
loop_
_entity.id
_entity.type
_entity.pdbx_description
1 polymer ?
#
loop_
_entity_poly.entity_id
_entity_poly.type
_entity_poly.pdbx_seq_one_letter_code
_entity_poly.pdbx_strand_id
1 'polypeptide(L)'
;MSSKPNKLIYESSPYLLQHSHNLVDWYPWGDEALKKSKDEDKPIFLSIGYSSCHWCHVMEKESFNNEEIAKILNEKFISIKIDREEHPEIDKFYQN
;
A
#
# COMPACT_ATOMS: atom_id res chain seq x y z
N MET A 1 -2.89 4.59 -20.71
CA MET A 1 -3.08 3.13 -20.58
C MET A 1 -3.55 2.88 -19.16
N SER A 2 -4.71 2.24 -18.97
CA SER A 2 -5.18 1.92 -17.61
C SER A 2 -4.30 0.79 -17.07
N SER A 3 -3.56 1.02 -16.00
CA SER A 3 -2.79 -0.03 -15.32
C SER A 3 -3.77 -1.06 -14.76
N LYS A 4 -3.41 -2.34 -14.84
CA LYS A 4 -4.17 -3.41 -14.20
C LYS A 4 -4.30 -3.09 -12.69
N PRO A 5 -5.51 -3.13 -12.11
CA PRO A 5 -5.66 -2.82 -10.70
C PRO A 5 -4.95 -3.87 -9.83
N ASN A 6 -4.40 -3.43 -8.71
CA ASN A 6 -3.89 -4.26 -7.62
C ASN A 6 -5.05 -4.71 -6.70
N LYS A 7 -4.74 -5.32 -5.54
CA LYS A 7 -5.76 -5.90 -4.66
C LYS A 7 -6.67 -4.88 -3.98
N LEU A 8 -6.25 -3.61 -3.90
CA LEU A 8 -7.06 -2.57 -3.26
C LEU A 8 -8.36 -2.27 -4.00
N ILE A 9 -8.54 -2.75 -5.24
CA ILE A 9 -9.79 -2.60 -5.99
C ILE A 9 -11.00 -3.28 -5.33
N TYR A 10 -10.76 -4.19 -4.38
CA TYR A 10 -11.80 -4.91 -3.65
C TYR A 10 -12.13 -4.29 -2.28
N GLU A 11 -11.43 -3.22 -1.89
CA GLU A 11 -11.63 -2.55 -0.61
C GLU A 11 -12.84 -1.60 -0.65
N SER A 12 -13.44 -1.35 0.51
CA SER A 12 -14.50 -0.35 0.66
C SER A 12 -13.98 1.06 0.93
N SER A 13 -12.77 1.20 1.50
CA SER A 13 -12.16 2.49 1.79
C SER A 13 -11.97 3.31 0.51
N PRO A 14 -12.53 4.53 0.42
CA PRO A 14 -12.25 5.44 -0.68
C PRO A 14 -10.76 5.77 -0.81
N TYR A 15 -10.03 5.83 0.30
CA TYR A 15 -8.59 6.08 0.32
C TYR A 15 -7.80 4.92 -0.30
N LEU A 16 -8.13 3.67 0.04
CA LEU A 16 -7.47 2.50 -0.56
C LEU A 16 -7.82 2.35 -2.04
N LEU A 17 -9.09 2.57 -2.40
CA LEU A 17 -9.54 2.52 -3.80
C LEU A 17 -8.82 3.52 -4.69
N GLN A 18 -8.49 4.72 -4.19
CA GLN A 18 -7.70 5.71 -4.93
C GLN A 18 -6.32 5.16 -5.36
N HIS A 19 -5.74 4.25 -4.58
CA HIS A 19 -4.44 3.64 -4.85
C HIS A 19 -4.51 2.30 -5.61
N SER A 20 -5.70 1.85 -5.99
CA SER A 20 -5.90 0.55 -6.66
C SER A 20 -5.24 0.43 -8.03
N HIS A 21 -4.95 1.55 -8.69
CA HIS A 21 -4.29 1.59 -10.00
C HIS A 21 -2.82 2.02 -9.93
N ASN A 22 -2.23 2.13 -8.74
CA ASN A 22 -0.81 2.41 -8.61
C ASN A 22 0.04 1.26 -9.16
N LEU A 23 1.23 1.59 -9.65
CA LEU A 23 2.17 0.60 -10.21
C LEU A 23 2.74 -0.34 -9.14
N VAL A 24 2.73 0.10 -7.88
CA VAL A 24 3.05 -0.75 -6.73
C VAL A 24 1.92 -1.77 -6.52
N ASP A 25 2.27 -3.04 -6.36
CA ASP A 25 1.34 -4.14 -6.06
C ASP A 25 0.93 -4.07 -4.59
N TRP A 26 0.01 -3.16 -4.29
CA TRP A 26 -0.50 -2.97 -2.93
C TRP A 26 -1.43 -4.12 -2.51
N TYR A 27 -1.21 -4.55 -1.28
CA TYR A 27 -2.13 -5.42 -0.54
C TYR A 27 -2.83 -4.59 0.54
N PRO A 28 -4.10 -4.89 0.85
CA PRO A 28 -4.71 -4.44 2.08
C PRO A 28 -4.04 -5.14 3.27
N TRP A 29 -4.24 -4.60 4.48
CA TRP A 29 -3.82 -5.28 5.69
C TRP A 29 -4.64 -6.57 5.89
N GLY A 30 -3.95 -7.68 6.15
CA GLY A 30 -4.60 -8.96 6.42
C GLY A 30 -3.70 -10.17 6.22
N ASP A 31 -4.27 -11.35 6.49
CA ASP A 31 -3.54 -12.61 6.51
C ASP A 31 -2.91 -12.96 5.16
N GLU A 32 -3.50 -12.57 4.05
CA GLU A 32 -2.95 -12.84 2.71
C GLU A 32 -1.56 -12.17 2.54
N ALA A 33 -1.45 -10.89 2.89
CA ALA A 33 -0.21 -10.15 2.77
C ALA A 33 0.86 -10.67 3.74
N LEU A 34 0.46 -10.99 4.98
CA LEU A 34 1.35 -11.54 6.00
C LEU A 34 1.85 -12.95 5.61
N LYS A 35 0.96 -13.79 5.06
CA LYS A 35 1.35 -15.12 4.58
C LYS A 35 2.31 -15.01 3.40
N LYS A 36 2.02 -14.13 2.43
CA LYS A 36 2.89 -13.91 1.27
C LYS A 36 4.29 -13.44 1.68
N SER A 37 4.39 -12.55 2.66
CA SER A 37 5.69 -12.10 3.20
C SER A 37 6.50 -13.25 3.78
N LYS A 38 5.84 -14.17 4.52
CA LYS A 38 6.50 -15.38 5.06
C LYS A 38 6.88 -16.38 3.97
N ASP A 39 5.97 -16.63 3.02
CA ASP A 39 6.20 -17.61 1.94
C ASP A 39 7.33 -17.17 1.01
N GLU A 40 7.41 -15.87 0.70
CA GLU A 40 8.41 -15.31 -0.22
C GLU A 40 9.69 -14.84 0.49
N ASP A 41 9.76 -14.92 1.81
CA ASP A 41 10.86 -14.39 2.65
C ASP A 41 11.20 -12.93 2.31
N LYS A 42 10.17 -12.11 2.13
CA LYS A 42 10.29 -10.69 1.78
C LYS A 42 9.84 -9.80 2.92
N PRO A 43 10.59 -8.72 3.25
CA PRO A 43 10.16 -7.74 4.22
C PRO A 43 8.86 -7.04 3.79
N ILE A 44 8.11 -6.56 4.78
CA ILE A 44 6.88 -5.79 4.55
C ILE A 44 7.24 -4.31 4.43
N PHE A 45 6.77 -3.66 3.37
CA PHE A 45 6.74 -2.21 3.27
C PHE A 45 5.36 -1.71 3.68
N LEU A 46 5.24 -1.19 4.89
CA LEU A 46 3.97 -0.73 5.44
C LEU A 46 3.76 0.77 5.18
N SER A 47 2.66 1.13 4.52
CA SER A 47 2.30 2.52 4.23
C SER A 47 0.92 2.85 4.80
N ILE A 48 0.91 3.48 5.96
CA ILE A 48 -0.29 3.95 6.67
C ILE A 48 -0.58 5.38 6.22
N GLY A 49 -1.82 5.68 5.87
CA GLY A 49 -2.23 7.04 5.52
C GLY A 49 -3.73 7.24 5.68
N TYR A 50 -4.18 8.42 5.28
CA TYR A 50 -5.58 8.85 5.29
C TYR A 50 -5.80 9.87 4.18
N SER A 51 -7.06 10.03 3.76
CA SER A 51 -7.48 10.78 2.56
C SER A 51 -6.99 12.24 2.49
N SER A 52 -6.81 12.91 3.63
CA SER A 52 -6.40 14.32 3.71
C SER A 52 -4.92 14.55 3.99
N CYS A 53 -4.07 13.53 3.87
CA CYS A 53 -2.62 13.68 4.05
C CYS A 53 -1.95 14.29 2.80
N HIS A 54 -1.44 15.51 2.94
CA HIS A 54 -0.73 16.24 1.89
C HIS A 54 0.51 15.48 1.35
N TRP A 55 1.29 14.86 2.23
CA TRP A 55 2.53 14.18 1.85
C TRP A 55 2.30 12.81 1.21
N CYS A 56 1.16 12.15 1.48
CA CYS A 56 0.77 10.93 0.77
C CYS A 56 0.55 11.20 -0.73
N HIS A 57 -0.04 12.35 -1.08
CA HIS A 57 -0.23 12.75 -2.48
C HIS A 57 1.09 13.09 -3.18
N VAL A 58 2.05 13.73 -2.48
CA VAL A 58 3.38 14.03 -3.05
C VAL A 58 4.17 12.73 -3.27
N MET A 59 4.18 11.82 -2.28
CA MET A 59 4.85 10.53 -2.39
C MET A 59 4.23 9.63 -3.47
N GLU A 60 2.91 9.63 -3.61
CA GLU A 60 2.23 8.94 -4.69
C GLU A 60 2.64 9.46 -6.07
N LYS A 61 2.65 10.79 -6.24
CA LYS A 61 2.97 11.42 -7.51
C LYS A 61 4.43 11.23 -7.92
N GLU A 62 5.36 11.29 -6.97
CA GLU A 62 6.80 11.24 -7.26
C GLU A 62 7.39 9.82 -7.20
N SER A 63 6.82 8.94 -6.36
CA SER A 63 7.40 7.62 -6.08
C SER A 63 6.52 6.46 -6.54
N PHE A 64 5.24 6.40 -6.18
CA PHE A 64 4.43 5.21 -6.44
C PHE A 64 3.91 5.08 -7.88
N ASN A 65 3.93 6.17 -8.65
CA ASN A 65 3.67 6.19 -10.09
C ASN A 65 4.95 6.21 -10.95
N ASN A 66 6.13 6.12 -10.32
CA ASN A 66 7.39 5.95 -11.02
C ASN A 66 7.64 4.45 -11.25
N GLU A 67 7.77 4.03 -12.51
CA GLU A 67 7.95 2.63 -12.89
C GLU A 67 9.19 1.99 -12.26
N GLU A 68 10.29 2.72 -12.12
CA GLU A 68 11.54 2.20 -11.54
C GLU A 68 11.40 1.95 -10.04
N ILE A 69 10.79 2.90 -9.32
CA ILE A 69 10.54 2.76 -7.88
C ILE A 69 9.53 1.66 -7.61
N ALA A 70 8.43 1.63 -8.36
CA ALA A 70 7.42 0.59 -8.23
C ALA A 70 7.99 -0.80 -8.50
N LYS A 71 8.88 -0.94 -9.50
CA LYS A 71 9.59 -2.19 -9.76
C LYS A 71 10.44 -2.62 -8.58
N ILE A 72 11.24 -1.73 -8.00
CA ILE A 72 12.06 -2.04 -6.82
C ILE A 72 11.17 -2.48 -5.66
N LEU A 73 10.08 -1.76 -5.40
CA LEU A 73 9.15 -2.11 -4.32
C LEU A 73 8.52 -3.48 -4.53
N ASN A 74 8.02 -3.76 -5.74
CA ASN A 74 7.38 -5.03 -6.08
C ASN A 74 8.36 -6.22 -6.05
N GLU A 75 9.63 -6.00 -6.39
CA GLU A 75 10.65 -7.04 -6.36
C GLU A 75 11.14 -7.35 -4.93
N LYS A 76 11.25 -6.32 -4.09
CA LYS A 76 11.94 -6.42 -2.79
C LYS A 76 11.03 -6.52 -1.59
N PHE A 77 9.76 -6.11 -1.70
CA PHE A 77 8.86 -6.01 -0.56
C PHE A 77 7.49 -6.63 -0.84
N ILE A 78 6.80 -7.00 0.24
CA ILE A 78 5.34 -7.08 0.23
C ILE A 78 4.80 -5.72 0.69
N SER A 79 4.27 -4.95 -0.26
CA SER A 79 3.78 -3.59 -0.02
C SER A 79 2.35 -3.62 0.51
N ILE A 80 2.14 -3.13 1.73
CA ILE A 80 0.83 -3.09 2.38
C ILE A 80 0.39 -1.64 2.58
N LYS A 81 -0.83 -1.32 2.12
CA LYS A 81 -1.47 -0.02 2.31
C LYS A 81 -2.53 -0.14 3.40
N ILE A 82 -2.55 0.81 4.33
CA ILE A 82 -3.52 0.86 5.43
C ILE A 82 -4.22 2.20 5.43
N ASP A 83 -5.55 2.17 5.52
CA ASP A 83 -6.35 3.32 5.90
C ASP A 83 -6.38 3.45 7.42
N ARG A 84 -5.84 4.56 7.93
CA ARG A 84 -5.85 4.88 9.35
C ARG A 84 -7.26 5.02 9.92
N GLU A 85 -8.24 5.45 9.11
CA GLU A 85 -9.62 5.62 9.56
C GLU A 85 -10.29 4.27 9.84
N GLU A 86 -9.93 3.23 9.09
CA GLU A 86 -10.41 1.86 9.30
C GLU A 86 -9.58 1.09 10.34
N HIS A 87 -8.27 1.38 10.46
CA HIS A 87 -7.35 0.71 11.39
C HIS A 87 -6.57 1.67 12.31
N PRO A 88 -7.26 2.43 13.18
CA PRO A 88 -6.62 3.39 14.08
C PRO A 88 -5.70 2.74 15.14
N GLU A 89 -5.90 1.46 15.45
CA GLU A 89 -5.08 0.67 16.37
C GLU A 89 -3.68 0.37 15.82
N ILE A 90 -3.58 0.11 14.52
CA ILE A 90 -2.30 -0.21 13.87
C ILE A 90 -1.42 1.05 13.79
N ASP A 91 -2.03 2.18 13.44
CA ASP A 91 -1.36 3.49 13.45
C ASP A 91 -0.77 3.80 14.84
N LYS A 92 -1.53 3.58 15.90
CA LYS A 92 -1.06 3.81 17.28
C LYS A 92 0.07 2.87 17.71
N PHE A 93 0.08 1.64 17.20
CA PHE A 93 1.12 0.67 17.53
C PHE A 93 2.48 1.06 16.91
N TYR A 94 2.50 1.55 15.67
CA TYR A 94 3.75 1.90 14.98
C TYR A 94 4.27 3.32 15.26
N GLN A 95 3.51 4.15 16.00
CA GLN A 95 3.93 5.51 16.38
C GLN A 95 4.49 5.63 17.81
N ASN A 96 4.52 4.54 18.60
CA ASN A 96 5.08 4.50 19.97
C ASN A 96 6.21 3.47 20.10
#